data_AF-A0A836W9L5-F1
#
_entry.id   AF-A0A836W9L5-F1
#
_cell.length_a   1.000
_cell.length_b   1.000
_cell.length_c   1.000
_cell.angle_alpha   90.00
_cell.angle_beta   90.00
_cell.angle_gamma   90.00
#
_symmetry.space_group_name_H-M   'P 1'
#
loop_
_entity.id
_entity.type
_entity.pdbx_description
1 polymer ?
#
loop_
_entity_poly.entity_id
_entity_poly.type
_entity_poly.pdbx_seq_one_letter_code
_entity_poly.pdbx_strand_id
1 'polypeptide(L)'
;MSCRNAAMNYLARREHSRQELIRKLSKKDFSQDEIETALDGLEQDGLLDDARFAEAYTRARVNKGFGPVRIRQELNDRGVSSELTEQMLTHWSDDWIMLAQQQQQKRFKCLAEDYTERVRQARFLQHRGFTSEQIWQVLGGDD
;
A
#
# COMPACT_ATOMS: atom_id res chain seq x y z
N MET A 1 9.40 21.53 21.74
CA MET A 1 8.17 20.94 21.14
C MET A 1 8.02 19.55 21.73
N SER A 2 6.85 19.18 22.26
CA SER A 2 6.66 17.83 22.83
C SER A 2 6.58 16.75 21.74
N CYS A 3 6.88 15.49 22.12
CA CYS A 3 6.75 14.33 21.24
C CYS A 3 5.32 14.22 20.67
N ARG A 4 4.29 14.35 21.52
CA ARG A 4 2.88 14.37 21.11
C ARG A 4 2.56 15.48 20.09
N ASN A 5 3.04 16.71 20.31
CA ASN A 5 2.81 17.79 19.34
C ASN A 5 3.52 17.53 18.00
N ALA A 6 4.71 16.93 18.03
CA ALA A 6 5.42 16.54 16.82
C ALA A 6 4.65 15.45 16.04
N ALA A 7 4.08 14.46 16.74
CA ALA A 7 3.25 13.41 16.15
C ALA A 7 1.95 13.97 15.54
N MET A 8 1.26 14.84 16.26
CA MET A 8 0.07 15.54 15.75
C MET A 8 0.35 16.35 14.49
N ASN A 9 1.51 17.02 14.39
CA ASN A 9 1.89 17.74 13.19
C ASN A 9 2.01 16.83 11.95
N TYR A 10 2.34 15.55 12.13
CA TYR A 10 2.31 14.57 11.04
C TYR A 10 0.86 14.17 10.73
N LEU A 11 0.09 13.77 11.75
CA LEU A 11 -1.30 13.33 11.61
C LEU A 11 -2.21 14.40 11.00
N ALA A 12 -1.96 15.68 11.26
CA ALA A 12 -2.71 16.80 10.68
C ALA A 12 -2.58 16.90 9.15
N ARG A 13 -1.59 16.24 8.54
CA ARG A 13 -1.37 16.28 7.08
C ARG A 13 -1.96 15.06 6.36
N ARG A 14 -1.89 13.89 7.00
CA ARG A 14 -2.43 12.61 6.51
C ARG A 14 -2.40 11.57 7.62
N GLU A 15 -3.14 10.49 7.42
CA GLU A 15 -2.99 9.26 8.20
C GLU A 15 -1.55 8.75 8.18
N HIS A 16 -1.09 8.22 9.30
CA HIS A 16 0.21 7.59 9.47
C HIS A 16 0.04 6.28 10.24
N SER A 17 0.82 5.25 9.91
CA SER A 17 0.90 4.10 10.79
C SER A 17 1.71 4.43 12.05
N ARG A 18 1.48 3.67 13.11
CA ARG A 18 2.29 3.77 14.34
C ARG A 18 3.79 3.65 14.03
N GLN A 19 4.17 2.68 13.19
CA GLN A 19 5.56 2.46 12.79
C GLN A 19 6.16 3.62 11.98
N GLU A 20 5.36 4.29 11.13
CA GLU A 20 5.82 5.50 10.43
C GLU A 20 6.12 6.63 11.43
N LEU A 21 5.30 6.79 12.46
CA LEU A 21 5.50 7.80 13.49
C LEU A 21 6.69 7.49 14.39
N ILE A 22 6.86 6.24 14.85
CA ILE A 22 8.04 5.82 15.62
C ILE A 22 9.32 6.21 14.87
N ARG A 23 9.47 5.77 13.61
CA ARG A 23 10.65 6.08 12.79
C ARG A 23 10.90 7.58 12.61
N LYS A 24 9.85 8.39 12.50
CA LYS A 24 9.96 9.85 12.32
C LYS A 24 10.30 10.58 13.61
N LEU A 25 9.74 10.14 14.73
CA LEU A 25 9.95 10.75 16.03
C LEU A 25 11.34 10.37 16.57
N SER A 26 11.82 9.14 16.33
CA SER A 26 13.20 8.76 16.67
C SER A 26 14.23 9.61 15.92
N LYS A 27 13.95 9.99 14.65
CA LYS A 27 14.81 10.93 13.89
C LYS A 27 14.77 12.38 14.41
N LYS A 28 13.88 12.67 15.36
CA LYS A 28 13.80 13.96 16.07
C LYS A 28 14.42 13.89 17.47
N ASP A 29 15.16 12.81 17.75
CA ASP A 29 15.87 12.58 19.02
C ASP A 29 14.97 12.48 20.25
N PHE A 30 13.69 12.12 20.08
CA PHE A 30 12.83 11.70 21.20
C PHE A 30 13.20 10.29 21.65
N SER A 31 13.16 10.06 22.96
CA SER A 31 13.39 8.73 23.53
C SER A 31 12.26 7.75 23.18
N GLN A 32 12.54 6.45 23.24
CA GLN A 32 11.53 5.43 22.95
C GLN A 32 10.32 5.55 23.89
N ASP A 33 10.55 5.74 25.19
CA ASP A 33 9.48 5.87 26.19
C ASP A 33 8.57 7.08 25.92
N GLU A 34 9.15 8.22 25.52
CA GLU A 34 8.38 9.42 25.15
C GLU A 34 7.55 9.19 23.87
N ILE A 35 8.07 8.40 22.93
CA ILE A 35 7.36 8.04 21.70
C ILE A 35 6.18 7.13 22.03
N GLU A 36 6.42 6.01 22.71
CA GLU A 36 5.37 5.05 23.05
C GLU A 36 4.25 5.74 23.86
N THR A 37 4.61 6.51 24.90
CA THR A 37 3.64 7.26 25.72
C THR A 37 2.80 8.23 24.88
N ALA A 38 3.43 8.95 23.94
CA ALA A 38 2.72 9.90 23.09
C ALA A 38 1.80 9.20 22.09
N LEU A 39 2.23 8.09 21.50
CA LEU A 39 1.45 7.35 20.50
C LEU A 39 0.28 6.60 21.16
N ASP A 40 0.48 6.02 22.35
CA ASP A 40 -0.60 5.39 23.13
C ASP A 40 -1.72 6.38 23.44
N GLY A 41 -1.37 7.59 23.90
CA GLY A 41 -2.36 8.64 24.13
C GLY A 41 -3.09 9.05 22.86
N LEU A 42 -2.40 9.10 21.71
CA LEU A 42 -3.02 9.44 20.42
C LEU A 42 -3.93 8.34 19.88
N GLU A 43 -3.63 7.07 20.15
CA GLU A 43 -4.52 5.94 19.84
C GLU A 43 -5.77 5.97 20.73
N GLN A 44 -5.60 6.23 22.04
CA GLN A 44 -6.72 6.39 22.97
C GLN A 44 -7.64 7.55 22.59
N ASP A 45 -7.07 8.66 22.12
CA ASP A 45 -7.82 9.81 21.60
C ASP A 45 -8.43 9.54 20.21
N GLY A 46 -8.17 8.38 19.60
CA GLY A 46 -8.63 8.02 18.26
C GLY A 46 -7.99 8.82 17.14
N LEU A 47 -6.87 9.53 17.41
CA LEU A 47 -6.13 10.35 16.44
C LEU A 47 -5.12 9.55 15.61
N LEU A 48 -4.58 8.47 16.18
CA LEU A 48 -3.75 7.48 15.49
C LEU A 48 -4.53 6.18 15.32
N ASP A 49 -4.59 5.65 14.10
CA ASP A 49 -5.39 4.48 13.77
C ASP A 49 -4.78 3.77 12.54
N ASP A 50 -4.23 2.57 12.76
CA ASP A 50 -3.61 1.79 11.70
C ASP A 50 -4.62 1.31 10.64
N ALA A 51 -5.89 1.13 10.99
CA ALA A 51 -6.94 0.75 10.03
C ALA A 51 -7.27 1.91 9.08
N ARG A 52 -7.44 3.12 9.60
CA ARG A 52 -7.61 4.33 8.74
C ARG A 52 -6.38 4.55 7.88
N PHE A 53 -5.19 4.34 8.42
CA PHE A 53 -3.96 4.40 7.64
C PHE A 53 -3.94 3.36 6.51
N ALA A 54 -4.25 2.10 6.81
CA ALA A 54 -4.20 1.02 5.83
C ALA A 54 -5.21 1.23 4.69
N GLU A 55 -6.42 1.69 5.00
CA GLU A 55 -7.44 2.02 4.00
C GLU A 55 -6.98 3.16 3.09
N ALA A 56 -6.55 4.28 3.68
CA ALA A 56 -6.09 5.46 2.93
C ALA A 56 -4.87 5.13 2.06
N TYR A 57 -3.93 4.35 2.59
CA TYR A 57 -2.73 3.94 1.88
C TYR A 57 -3.06 3.00 0.71
N THR A 58 -3.90 1.99 0.94
CA THR A 58 -4.34 1.05 -0.10
C THR A 58 -5.01 1.80 -1.24
N ARG A 59 -6.00 2.64 -0.94
CA ARG A 59 -6.69 3.47 -1.95
C ARG A 59 -5.71 4.33 -2.75
N ALA A 60 -4.76 4.98 -2.07
CA ALA A 60 -3.76 5.82 -2.73
C ALA A 60 -2.85 5.00 -3.68
N ARG A 61 -2.57 3.74 -3.37
CA ARG A 61 -1.74 2.85 -4.21
C ARG A 61 -2.51 2.26 -5.37
N VAL A 62 -3.75 1.87 -5.15
CA VAL A 62 -4.67 1.45 -6.21
C VAL A 62 -4.82 2.54 -7.26
N ASN A 63 -5.06 3.79 -6.84
CA ASN A 63 -5.17 4.94 -7.74
C ASN A 63 -3.87 5.23 -8.54
N LYS A 64 -2.71 4.78 -8.03
CA LYS A 64 -1.42 4.86 -8.74
C LYS A 64 -1.16 3.66 -9.66
N GLY A 65 -2.06 2.68 -9.69
CA GLY A 65 -1.95 1.49 -10.53
C GLY A 65 -0.97 0.46 -9.98
N PHE A 66 -0.92 0.32 -8.65
CA PHE A 66 -0.22 -0.78 -8.00
C PHE A 66 -1.20 -1.90 -7.63
N GLY A 67 -0.73 -3.14 -7.77
CA GLY A 67 -1.48 -4.35 -7.47
C GLY A 67 -1.29 -4.86 -6.04
N PRO A 68 -2.04 -5.90 -5.67
CA PRO A 68 -2.17 -6.35 -4.29
C PRO A 68 -0.87 -6.85 -3.67
N VAL A 69 0.02 -7.51 -4.44
CA VAL A 69 1.28 -8.06 -3.93
C VAL A 69 2.18 -6.95 -3.40
N ARG A 70 2.27 -5.83 -4.14
CA ARG A 70 3.10 -4.70 -3.75
C ARG A 70 2.48 -3.91 -2.60
N ILE A 71 1.16 -3.73 -2.63
CA ILE A 71 0.45 -3.03 -1.54
C ILE A 71 0.62 -3.79 -0.23
N ARG A 72 0.47 -5.12 -0.24
CA ARG A 72 0.73 -5.99 0.91
C ARG A 72 2.11 -5.76 1.50
N GLN A 73 3.15 -5.83 0.66
CA GLN A 73 4.53 -5.62 1.11
C GLN A 73 4.71 -4.23 1.71
N GLU A 74 4.18 -3.19 1.05
CA GLU A 74 4.31 -1.81 1.51
C GLU A 74 3.56 -1.54 2.83
N LEU A 75 2.43 -2.22 3.09
CA LEU A 75 1.70 -2.15 4.35
C LEU A 75 2.46 -2.88 5.48
N ASN A 76 2.97 -4.08 5.21
CA ASN A 76 3.79 -4.85 6.16
C ASN A 76 5.06 -4.09 6.56
N ASP A 77 5.76 -3.47 5.62
CA ASP A 77 6.94 -2.63 5.89
C ASP A 77 6.64 -1.42 6.78
N ARG A 78 5.36 -1.07 6.92
CA ARG A 78 4.83 0.01 7.75
C ARG A 78 4.13 -0.48 9.01
N GLY A 79 4.30 -1.75 9.37
CA GLY A 79 3.83 -2.31 10.62
C GLY A 79 2.34 -2.60 10.66
N VAL A 80 1.63 -2.52 9.52
CA VAL A 80 0.22 -2.92 9.47
C VAL A 80 0.14 -4.44 9.59
N SER A 81 -0.79 -4.93 10.41
CA SER A 81 -0.95 -6.37 10.63
C SER A 81 -1.33 -7.10 9.33
N SER A 82 -0.99 -8.39 9.24
CA SER A 82 -1.38 -9.23 8.10
C SER A 82 -2.89 -9.32 7.97
N GLU A 83 -3.60 -9.46 9.09
CA GLU A 83 -5.07 -9.52 9.12
C GLU A 83 -5.69 -8.26 8.52
N LEU A 84 -5.29 -7.08 9.01
CA LEU A 84 -5.80 -5.80 8.50
C LEU A 84 -5.41 -5.59 7.03
N THR A 85 -4.20 -6.01 6.65
CA THR A 85 -3.74 -5.95 5.26
C THR A 85 -4.62 -6.81 4.35
N GLU A 86 -4.91 -8.05 4.71
CA GLU A 86 -5.79 -8.90 3.91
C GLU A 86 -7.21 -8.34 3.84
N GLN A 87 -7.76 -7.82 4.96
CA GLN A 87 -9.05 -7.13 4.94
C GLN A 87 -9.06 -6.00 3.90
N MET A 88 -8.05 -5.13 3.91
CA MET A 88 -7.95 -4.02 2.96
C MET A 88 -7.85 -4.48 1.50
N LEU A 89 -7.15 -5.59 1.23
CA LEU A 89 -6.97 -6.12 -0.12
C LEU A 89 -8.20 -6.88 -0.65
N THR A 90 -8.94 -7.55 0.24
CA THR A 90 -10.20 -8.24 -0.10
C THR A 90 -11.27 -7.25 -0.56
N HIS A 91 -11.29 -6.02 -0.05
CA HIS A 91 -12.22 -4.98 -0.53
C HIS A 91 -12.10 -4.67 -2.03
N TRP A 92 -10.98 -5.03 -2.67
CA TRP A 92 -10.70 -4.78 -4.09
C TRP A 92 -10.61 -6.08 -4.92
N SER A 93 -10.98 -7.23 -4.36
CA SER A 93 -10.80 -8.55 -4.98
C SER A 93 -11.32 -8.60 -6.43
N ASP A 94 -12.47 -8.00 -6.65
CA ASP A 94 -13.21 -8.06 -7.91
C ASP A 94 -12.67 -7.05 -8.94
N ASP A 95 -11.92 -6.05 -8.50
CA ASP A 95 -11.40 -4.98 -9.36
C ASP A 95 -9.99 -5.25 -9.88
N TRP A 96 -9.22 -6.15 -9.26
CA TRP A 96 -7.79 -6.27 -9.54
C TRP A 96 -7.45 -6.58 -11.00
N ILE A 97 -8.26 -7.42 -11.65
CA ILE A 97 -8.07 -7.79 -13.06
C ILE A 97 -8.33 -6.57 -13.96
N MET A 98 -9.44 -5.86 -13.72
CA MET A 98 -9.77 -4.62 -14.43
C MET A 98 -8.65 -3.57 -14.25
N LEU A 99 -8.16 -3.38 -13.02
CA LEU A 99 -7.08 -2.44 -12.72
C LEU A 99 -5.78 -2.84 -13.43
N ALA A 100 -5.45 -4.13 -13.50
CA ALA A 100 -4.30 -4.63 -14.25
C ALA A 100 -4.44 -4.36 -15.75
N GLN A 101 -5.61 -4.62 -16.33
CA GLN A 101 -5.92 -4.33 -17.74
C GLN A 101 -5.76 -2.84 -18.05
N GLN A 102 -6.27 -1.95 -17.19
CA GLN A 102 -6.11 -0.51 -17.35
C GLN A 102 -4.63 -0.09 -17.36
N GLN A 103 -3.79 -0.66 -16.48
CA GLN A 103 -2.36 -0.35 -16.47
C GLN A 103 -1.64 -0.88 -17.72
N GLN A 104 -2.00 -2.08 -18.16
CA GLN A 104 -1.49 -2.68 -19.40
C GLN A 104 -1.83 -1.77 -20.59
N GLN A 105 -3.11 -1.41 -20.76
CA GLN A 105 -3.59 -0.63 -21.90
C GLN A 105 -3.00 0.78 -21.90
N LYS A 106 -2.91 1.41 -20.73
CA LYS A 106 -2.28 2.73 -20.58
C LYS A 106 -0.81 2.74 -21.02
N ARG A 107 -0.08 1.64 -20.80
CA ARG A 107 1.36 1.56 -21.09
C ARG A 107 1.69 1.07 -22.50
N PHE A 108 0.92 0.11 -23.02
CA PHE A 108 1.23 -0.63 -24.24
C PHE A 108 0.22 -0.44 -25.37
N LYS A 109 -0.99 0.06 -25.08
CA LYS A 109 -2.11 0.31 -26.03
C LYS A 109 -2.72 -0.92 -26.68
N CYS A 110 -1.93 -1.96 -26.98
CA CYS A 110 -2.38 -3.23 -27.54
C CYS A 110 -1.85 -4.42 -26.73
N LEU A 111 -2.50 -5.58 -26.87
CA LEU A 111 -1.98 -6.84 -26.34
C LEU A 111 -0.78 -7.31 -27.16
N ALA A 112 0.06 -8.15 -26.54
CA ALA A 112 1.24 -8.68 -27.20
C ALA A 112 0.87 -9.66 -28.30
N GLU A 113 1.46 -9.50 -29.49
CA GLU A 113 1.29 -10.40 -30.63
C GLU A 113 2.34 -11.51 -30.65
N ASP A 114 3.48 -11.31 -29.96
CA ASP A 114 4.57 -12.28 -29.86
C ASP A 114 4.97 -12.56 -28.41
N TYR A 115 5.75 -13.64 -28.23
CA TYR A 115 6.22 -14.09 -26.93
C TYR A 115 7.09 -13.04 -26.21
N THR A 116 7.90 -12.30 -26.94
CA THR A 116 8.84 -11.32 -26.37
C THR A 116 8.08 -10.14 -25.76
N GLU A 117 7.10 -9.60 -26.48
CA GLU A 117 6.22 -8.56 -25.98
C GLU A 117 5.33 -9.08 -24.85
N ARG A 118 4.88 -10.34 -24.89
CA ARG A 118 4.10 -10.94 -23.80
C ARG A 118 4.90 -10.97 -22.50
N VAL A 119 6.16 -11.41 -22.55
CA VAL A 119 7.08 -11.38 -21.40
C VAL A 119 7.31 -9.94 -20.91
N ARG A 120 7.45 -8.98 -21.82
CA ARG A 120 7.64 -7.56 -21.48
C ARG A 120 6.43 -6.98 -20.74
N GLN A 121 5.22 -7.25 -21.22
CA GLN A 121 3.98 -6.78 -20.60
C GLN A 121 3.74 -7.46 -19.24
N ALA A 122 3.99 -8.77 -19.16
CA ALA A 122 3.90 -9.52 -17.90
C ALA A 122 4.85 -8.97 -16.85
N ARG A 123 6.13 -8.75 -17.20
CA ARG A 123 7.11 -8.13 -16.30
C ARG A 123 6.67 -6.76 -15.82
N PHE A 124 6.10 -5.93 -16.70
CA PHE A 124 5.59 -4.62 -16.29
C PHE A 124 4.51 -4.75 -15.21
N LEU A 125 3.51 -5.61 -15.42
CA LEU A 125 2.43 -5.82 -14.44
C LEU A 125 2.94 -6.46 -13.14
N GLN A 126 3.93 -7.35 -13.23
CA GLN A 126 4.59 -7.92 -12.06
C GLN A 126 5.31 -6.84 -11.23
N HIS A 127 6.02 -5.90 -11.86
CA HIS A 127 6.65 -4.77 -11.16
C HIS A 127 5.62 -3.80 -10.55
N ARG A 128 4.40 -3.78 -11.11
CA ARG A 128 3.27 -3.08 -10.49
C ARG A 128 2.65 -3.84 -9.33
N GLY A 129 2.94 -5.13 -9.16
CA GLY A 129 2.51 -5.93 -8.01
C GLY A 129 1.22 -6.70 -8.25
N PHE A 130 0.86 -6.98 -9.49
CA PHE A 130 -0.24 -7.90 -9.81
C PHE A 130 0.22 -9.36 -9.69
N THR A 131 -0.69 -10.26 -9.34
CA THR A 131 -0.38 -11.70 -9.21
C THR A 131 -0.18 -12.33 -10.58
N SER A 132 0.52 -13.47 -10.64
CA SER A 132 0.70 -14.22 -11.89
C SER A 132 -0.64 -14.61 -12.53
N GLU A 133 -1.63 -14.98 -11.71
CA GLU A 133 -2.99 -15.30 -12.16
C GLU A 133 -3.68 -14.09 -12.81
N GLN A 134 -3.66 -12.92 -12.16
CA GLN A 134 -4.22 -11.69 -12.71
C GLN A 134 -3.54 -11.31 -14.03
N ILE A 135 -2.21 -11.44 -14.09
CA ILE A 135 -1.43 -11.15 -15.30
C ILE A 135 -1.80 -12.10 -16.43
N TRP A 136 -1.94 -13.39 -16.14
CA TRP A 136 -2.32 -14.40 -17.13
C TRP A 136 -3.71 -14.11 -17.71
N GLN A 137 -4.68 -13.77 -16.86
CA GLN A 137 -6.03 -13.39 -17.31
C GLN A 137 -6.04 -12.11 -18.16
N VAL A 138 -5.18 -11.13 -17.87
CA VAL A 138 -5.05 -9.89 -18.66
C VAL A 138 -4.45 -10.17 -20.04
N LEU A 139 -3.43 -11.01 -20.12
CA LEU A 139 -2.65 -11.22 -21.35
C LEU A 139 -3.20 -12.34 -22.26
N GLY A 140 -4.34 -12.94 -21.89
CA GLY A 140 -4.96 -14.03 -22.65
C GLY A 140 -4.08 -15.26 -22.66
N GLY A 141 -4.19 -16.11 -21.63
CA GLY A 141 -3.66 -17.46 -21.71
C GLY A 141 -4.44 -18.28 -22.72
N ASP A 142 -3.82 -18.58 -23.85
CA ASP A 142 -4.23 -19.74 -24.63
C ASP A 142 -3.84 -20.98 -23.80
N ASP A 143 -4.82 -21.81 -23.46
CA ASP A 143 -4.58 -23.20 -23.06
C ASP A 143 -3.99 -24.01 -24.22
#